data_AF-A0A9D8MC47-F1
#
_entry.id   AF-A0A9D8MC47-F1
#
_cell.length_a   1.000
_cell.length_b   1.000
_cell.length_c   1.000
_cell.angle_alpha   90.00
_cell.angle_beta   90.00
_cell.angle_gamma   90.00
#
_symmetry.space_group_name_H-M   'P 1'
#
loop_
_entity.id
_entity.type
_entity.pdbx_description
1 polymer ?
#
loop_
_entity_poly.entity_id
_entity_poly.type
_entity_poly.pdbx_seq_one_letter_code
_entity_poly.pdbx_strand_id
1 'polypeptide(L)'
;MFGQKSYGFVIEKGDSMKFPHIIGRREMMRAALLGSITGLVGVLVFILILNSMDSTYTEKTKQNDLIPVSSQNTEKTGEEERFTEQFFANQHGVFSTFEKATEFVYGYPSLNTSAVVEIDGSFYVWSSVATTKEGVVLSEDPPSFVKPFTLSAAGCKKPELQNIPSLLKNKDPSKINFQGDEKEEKMPSDWETITYALSSISSDSSVVRMHLLAHYFTENDCLKIKF
;
A
#
# COMPACT_ATOMS: atom_id res chain seq x y z
N MET A 1 -25.85 16.41 -68.49
CA MET A 1 -25.41 17.82 -68.47
C MET A 1 -25.09 18.16 -67.02
N PHE A 2 -23.86 17.89 -66.57
CA PHE A 2 -23.41 18.13 -65.21
C PHE A 2 -22.77 19.53 -65.14
N GLY A 3 -23.39 20.44 -64.39
CA GLY A 3 -22.91 21.79 -64.18
C GLY A 3 -21.78 21.81 -63.15
N GLN A 4 -20.55 21.94 -63.64
CA GLN A 4 -19.34 22.10 -62.84
C GLN A 4 -19.25 23.57 -62.37
N LYS A 5 -19.58 23.85 -61.11
CA LYS A 5 -19.30 25.16 -60.50
C LYS A 5 -17.88 25.16 -59.94
N SER A 6 -16.98 25.74 -60.74
CA SER A 6 -15.65 26.15 -60.33
C SER A 6 -15.77 27.33 -59.35
N TYR A 7 -15.38 27.13 -58.09
CA TYR A 7 -15.13 28.23 -57.16
C TYR A 7 -13.62 28.39 -57.05
N GLY A 8 -13.11 29.46 -57.66
CA GLY A 8 -11.72 29.88 -57.54
C GLY A 8 -11.40 30.21 -56.10
N PHE A 9 -10.42 29.49 -55.55
CA PHE A 9 -9.82 29.79 -54.26
C PHE A 9 -8.85 30.95 -54.44
N VAL A 10 -9.31 32.17 -54.17
CA VAL A 10 -8.45 33.34 -54.03
C VAL A 10 -7.77 33.23 -52.67
N ILE A 11 -6.45 33.03 -52.66
CA ILE A 11 -5.66 33.11 -51.43
C ILE A 11 -5.56 34.58 -51.04
N GLU A 12 -6.47 35.00 -50.17
CA GLU A 12 -6.30 36.21 -49.38
C GLU A 12 -5.30 35.88 -48.27
N LYS A 13 -4.13 36.54 -48.28
CA LYS A 13 -3.13 36.45 -47.21
C LYS A 13 -3.77 36.97 -45.92
N GLY A 14 -4.31 36.05 -45.13
CA GLY A 14 -4.79 36.29 -43.78
C GLY A 14 -3.63 36.77 -42.90
N ASP A 15 -3.84 37.96 -42.38
CA ASP A 15 -2.92 38.75 -41.57
C ASP A 15 -2.39 37.97 -40.35
N SER A 16 -1.14 38.27 -39.99
CA SER A 16 -0.46 37.69 -38.83
C SER A 16 -1.24 38.01 -37.55
N MET A 17 -1.76 36.99 -36.86
CA MET A 17 -2.19 37.14 -35.47
C MET A 17 -0.97 37.51 -34.62
N LYS A 18 -0.78 38.81 -34.43
CA LYS A 18 0.16 39.36 -33.44
C LYS A 18 -0.51 39.30 -32.08
N PHE A 19 -0.03 38.41 -31.22
CA PHE A 19 -0.35 38.45 -29.78
C PHE A 19 0.34 39.67 -29.15
N PRO A 20 -0.39 40.64 -28.56
CA PRO A 20 0.23 41.66 -27.75
C PRO A 20 0.48 41.09 -26.35
N HIS A 21 1.54 40.30 -26.16
CA HIS A 21 1.97 39.88 -24.82
C HIS A 21 2.91 40.93 -24.23
N ILE A 22 2.34 42.08 -23.88
CA ILE A 22 2.94 43.00 -22.92
C ILE A 22 2.12 42.84 -21.65
N ILE A 23 2.50 41.88 -20.81
CA ILE A 23 1.96 41.83 -19.44
C ILE A 23 2.40 43.13 -18.78
N GLY A 24 1.44 44.03 -18.59
CA GLY A 24 1.71 45.33 -18.00
C GLY A 24 2.35 45.13 -16.62
N ARG A 25 3.42 45.87 -16.32
CA ARG A 25 4.12 45.83 -15.01
C ARG A 25 3.16 45.99 -13.81
N ARG A 26 2.00 46.62 -14.03
CA ARG A 26 0.90 46.79 -13.06
C ARG A 26 0.13 45.49 -12.77
N GLU A 27 -0.02 44.59 -13.73
CA GLU A 27 -0.69 43.30 -13.53
C GLU A 27 0.21 42.30 -12.82
N MET A 28 1.51 42.31 -13.13
CA MET A 28 2.53 41.57 -12.35
C MET A 28 2.57 42.01 -10.88
N MET A 29 2.47 43.32 -10.61
CA MET A 29 2.41 43.81 -9.23
C MET A 29 1.14 43.37 -8.49
N ARG A 30 -0.02 43.31 -9.16
CA ARG A 30 -1.27 42.85 -8.54
C ARG A 30 -1.21 41.35 -8.23
N ALA A 31 -0.64 40.55 -9.14
CA ALA A 31 -0.43 39.12 -8.92
C ALA A 31 0.56 38.87 -7.76
N ALA A 32 1.66 39.62 -7.69
CA ALA A 32 2.62 39.54 -6.60
C ALA A 32 2.01 39.94 -5.24
N LEU A 33 1.15 40.97 -5.22
CA LEU A 33 0.46 41.41 -4.00
C LEU A 33 -0.53 40.33 -3.50
N LEU A 34 -1.33 39.76 -4.40
CA LEU A 34 -2.27 38.69 -4.05
C LEU A 34 -1.54 37.42 -3.58
N GLY A 35 -0.44 37.04 -4.23
CA GLY A 35 0.41 35.92 -3.82
C GLY A 35 1.05 36.13 -2.44
N SER A 36 1.44 37.38 -2.11
CA SER A 36 1.99 37.70 -0.79
C SER A 36 0.95 37.55 0.32
N ILE A 37 -0.31 37.90 0.06
CA ILE A 37 -1.39 37.79 1.06
C ILE A 37 -1.74 36.33 1.31
N THR A 38 -1.92 35.53 0.25
CA THR A 38 -2.23 34.10 0.39
C THR A 38 -1.08 33.31 1.02
N GLY A 39 0.17 33.66 0.70
CA GLY A 39 1.35 33.07 1.36
C GLY A 39 1.37 33.33 2.88
N LEU A 40 1.08 34.56 3.31
CA LEU A 40 1.07 34.92 4.73
C LEU A 40 -0.05 34.21 5.50
N VAL A 41 -1.24 34.08 4.90
CA VAL A 41 -2.35 33.29 5.48
C VAL A 41 -1.98 31.81 5.60
N GLY A 42 -1.33 31.23 4.58
CA GLY A 42 -0.89 29.84 4.60
C GLY A 42 0.10 29.53 5.73
N VAL A 43 1.06 30.43 5.97
CA VAL A 43 2.02 30.28 7.09
C VAL A 43 1.33 30.35 8.45
N LEU A 44 0.36 31.27 8.63
CA LEU A 44 -0.40 31.37 9.88
C LEU A 44 -1.24 30.12 10.16
N VAL A 45 -1.89 29.56 9.13
CA VAL A 45 -2.65 28.30 9.25
C VAL A 45 -1.72 27.14 9.59
N PHE A 46 -0.53 27.07 8.96
CA PHE A 46 0.45 26.04 9.24
C PHE A 46 0.98 26.10 10.67
N ILE A 47 1.29 27.30 11.19
CA ILE A 47 1.71 27.51 12.59
C ILE A 47 0.58 27.12 13.56
N LEU A 48 -0.68 27.42 13.24
CA LEU A 48 -1.83 26.99 14.06
C LEU A 48 -1.98 25.46 14.11
N ILE A 49 -1.76 24.78 12.99
CA ILE A 49 -1.79 23.31 12.94
C ILE A 49 -0.64 22.74 13.78
N LEU A 50 0.58 23.28 13.65
CA LEU A 50 1.72 22.87 14.49
C LEU A 50 1.45 23.10 15.97
N ASN A 51 1.00 24.29 16.37
CA ASN A 51 0.68 24.59 17.77
C ASN A 51 -0.48 23.73 18.31
N SER A 52 -1.42 23.29 17.46
CA SER A 52 -2.49 22.38 17.87
C SER A 52 -2.00 20.96 18.12
N MET A 53 -0.85 20.56 17.54
CA MET A 53 -0.22 19.27 17.79
C MET A 53 0.76 19.33 18.97
N ASP A 54 1.26 20.52 19.31
CA ASP A 54 2.32 20.77 20.30
C ASP A 54 1.82 21.07 21.73
N SER A 55 0.59 20.69 22.09
CA SER A 55 0.13 20.77 23.50
C SER A 55 0.69 19.65 24.39
N THR A 56 1.63 18.86 23.88
CA THR A 56 2.52 18.01 24.66
C THR A 56 3.92 18.46 24.28
N TYR A 57 4.79 18.75 25.25
CA TYR A 57 6.17 19.26 25.06
C TYR A 57 6.33 20.79 25.12
N THR A 58 6.25 21.30 26.34
CA THR A 58 6.93 22.55 26.70
C THR A 58 8.17 22.22 27.55
N GLU A 59 9.27 22.93 27.28
CA GLU A 59 10.51 23.08 28.09
C GLU A 59 11.53 21.91 28.10
N LYS A 60 12.88 22.06 27.97
CA LYS A 60 13.83 23.19 28.01
C LYS A 60 15.08 22.91 27.16
N THR A 61 15.71 24.00 26.76
CA THR A 61 16.96 24.15 26.01
C THR A 61 18.23 24.00 26.88
N LYS A 62 19.29 23.37 26.30
CA LYS A 62 20.73 23.29 26.67
C LYS A 62 21.03 22.45 27.93
N GLN A 63 21.91 21.43 27.95
CA GLN A 63 23.34 21.41 27.59
C GLN A 63 23.86 19.94 27.61
N ASN A 64 24.92 19.65 26.82
CA ASN A 64 25.75 18.42 26.75
C ASN A 64 25.50 17.30 27.78
N ASP A 65 25.25 16.08 27.32
CA ASP A 65 26.27 15.02 27.21
C ASP A 65 25.65 13.71 26.71
N LEU A 66 26.38 13.05 25.80
CA LEU A 66 26.36 11.61 25.51
C LEU A 66 25.00 10.93 25.30
N ILE A 67 24.73 10.57 24.05
CA ILE A 67 23.64 9.65 23.65
C ILE A 67 23.97 8.25 24.19
N PRO A 68 23.08 7.64 25.00
CA PRO A 68 22.74 6.25 24.80
C PRO A 68 21.31 6.15 24.28
N VAL A 69 21.19 5.50 23.12
CA VAL A 69 19.94 5.05 22.52
C VAL A 69 19.28 4.06 23.47
N SER A 70 18.25 4.48 24.19
CA SER A 70 17.15 3.61 24.62
C SER A 70 16.00 4.48 25.12
N SER A 71 15.14 4.91 24.21
CA SER A 71 13.81 5.36 24.59
C SER A 71 12.92 4.12 24.73
N GLN A 72 12.91 3.55 25.93
CA GLN A 72 11.70 2.91 26.44
C GLN A 72 10.61 3.99 26.50
N ASN A 73 9.67 3.93 25.57
CA ASN A 73 8.41 4.65 25.70
C ASN A 73 7.39 3.71 26.36
N THR A 74 7.20 3.98 27.64
CA THR A 74 5.97 3.88 28.46
C THR A 74 4.76 3.18 27.83
N GLU A 75 4.55 1.93 28.27
CA GLU A 75 3.30 1.41 28.85
C GLU A 75 1.95 1.84 28.25
N LYS A 76 1.75 1.63 26.95
CA LYS A 76 0.44 1.22 26.36
C LYS A 76 0.58 0.26 25.14
N THR A 77 1.79 -0.16 24.81
CA THR A 77 2.13 -0.78 23.50
C THR A 77 2.25 -2.31 23.55
N GLY A 78 2.27 -2.92 24.74
CA GLY A 78 2.65 -4.34 24.89
C GLY A 78 1.66 -5.37 24.33
N GLU A 79 0.37 -5.04 24.21
CA GLU A 79 -0.64 -5.96 23.65
C GLU A 79 -0.73 -5.92 22.13
N GLU A 80 -0.63 -4.73 21.51
CA GLU A 80 -0.70 -4.63 20.04
C GLU A 80 0.54 -5.24 19.37
N GLU A 81 1.74 -5.02 19.92
CA GLU A 81 2.98 -5.61 19.37
C GLU A 81 2.99 -7.14 19.43
N ARG A 82 2.31 -7.74 20.42
CA ARG A 82 2.31 -9.19 20.62
C ARG A 82 1.64 -9.96 19.48
N PHE A 83 0.66 -9.35 18.81
CA PHE A 83 -0.15 -9.99 17.77
C PHE A 83 0.09 -9.36 16.41
N THR A 84 1.29 -8.84 16.19
CA THR A 84 1.62 -8.05 15.01
C THR A 84 2.91 -8.56 14.40
N GLU A 85 2.89 -8.88 13.11
CA GLU A 85 4.04 -9.39 12.38
C GLU A 85 4.24 -8.66 11.05
N GLN A 86 5.50 -8.42 10.69
CA GLN A 86 5.86 -7.78 9.42
C GLN A 86 6.06 -8.81 8.30
N PHE A 87 5.63 -8.46 7.10
CA PHE A 87 5.75 -9.26 5.89
C PHE A 87 6.13 -8.41 4.69
N PHE A 88 6.46 -9.08 3.59
CA PHE A 88 6.88 -8.46 2.35
C PHE A 88 6.11 -9.12 1.20
N ALA A 89 5.19 -8.38 0.59
CA ALA A 89 4.45 -8.84 -0.58
C ALA A 89 5.27 -8.62 -1.85
N ASN A 90 5.18 -9.58 -2.77
CA ASN A 90 5.60 -9.43 -4.15
C ASN A 90 4.45 -8.82 -4.96
N GLN A 91 4.46 -7.51 -5.14
CA GLN A 91 3.33 -6.77 -5.69
C GLN A 91 3.52 -6.44 -7.17
N HIS A 92 2.47 -6.69 -7.97
CA HIS A 92 2.44 -6.40 -9.41
C HIS A 92 1.57 -5.18 -9.75
N GLY A 93 0.62 -4.82 -8.90
CA GLY A 93 -0.25 -3.68 -9.14
C GLY A 93 -1.22 -3.38 -8.01
N VAL A 94 -1.84 -2.20 -8.11
CA VAL A 94 -2.98 -1.76 -7.31
C VAL A 94 -4.04 -1.22 -8.24
N PHE A 95 -5.29 -1.62 -8.01
CA PHE A 95 -6.42 -1.29 -8.85
C PHE A 95 -7.56 -0.74 -8.00
N SER A 96 -8.38 0.11 -8.61
CA SER A 96 -9.54 0.70 -7.95
C SER A 96 -10.77 -0.22 -7.93
N THR A 97 -10.76 -1.30 -8.72
CA THR A 97 -11.86 -2.28 -8.76
C THR A 97 -11.30 -3.70 -8.88
N PHE A 98 -12.07 -4.67 -8.39
CA PHE A 98 -11.72 -6.09 -8.47
C PHE A 98 -11.59 -6.54 -9.93
N GLU A 99 -12.52 -6.12 -10.80
CA GLU A 99 -12.55 -6.53 -12.21
C GLU A 99 -11.26 -6.16 -12.93
N LYS A 100 -10.72 -4.96 -12.67
CA LYS A 100 -9.45 -4.52 -13.29
C LYS A 100 -8.25 -5.28 -12.77
N ALA A 101 -8.22 -5.60 -11.47
CA ALA A 101 -7.16 -6.43 -10.90
C ALA A 101 -7.19 -7.83 -11.50
N THR A 102 -8.37 -8.41 -11.64
CA THR A 102 -8.59 -9.73 -12.22
C THR A 102 -8.28 -9.76 -13.72
N GLU A 103 -8.68 -8.74 -14.49
CA GLU A 103 -8.32 -8.59 -15.90
C GLU A 103 -6.80 -8.53 -16.08
N PHE A 104 -6.10 -7.78 -15.23
CA PHE A 104 -4.65 -7.75 -15.21
C PHE A 104 -4.05 -9.13 -14.95
N VAL A 105 -4.52 -9.86 -13.93
CA VAL A 105 -4.05 -11.23 -13.64
C VAL A 105 -4.26 -12.16 -14.84
N TYR A 106 -5.42 -12.11 -15.50
CA TYR A 106 -5.69 -12.93 -16.69
C TYR A 106 -4.84 -12.55 -17.91
N GLY A 107 -4.36 -11.31 -17.99
CA GLY A 107 -3.41 -10.87 -19.00
C GLY A 107 -2.04 -11.54 -18.90
N TYR A 108 -1.68 -12.08 -17.74
CA TYR A 108 -0.35 -12.63 -17.46
C TYR A 108 -0.41 -14.05 -16.91
N PRO A 109 -0.13 -15.09 -17.73
CA PRO A 109 -0.14 -16.49 -17.27
C PRO A 109 0.81 -16.78 -16.10
N SER A 110 1.89 -16.01 -15.95
CA SER A 110 2.82 -16.09 -14.81
C SER A 110 2.18 -15.72 -13.47
N LEU A 111 1.00 -15.09 -13.46
CA LEU A 111 0.22 -14.73 -12.28
C LEU A 111 -0.87 -15.74 -11.94
N ASN A 112 -0.86 -16.94 -12.52
CA ASN A 112 -1.88 -17.97 -12.29
C ASN A 112 -2.02 -18.43 -10.82
N THR A 113 -1.00 -18.21 -9.98
CA THR A 113 -1.03 -18.50 -8.54
C THR A 113 -1.11 -17.24 -7.68
N SER A 114 -1.30 -16.06 -8.29
CA SER A 114 -1.46 -14.78 -7.59
C SER A 114 -2.78 -14.70 -6.84
N ALA A 115 -2.86 -13.75 -5.91
CA ALA A 115 -4.09 -13.38 -5.21
C ALA A 115 -4.39 -11.89 -5.42
N VAL A 116 -5.68 -11.57 -5.52
CA VAL A 116 -6.20 -10.20 -5.44
C VAL A 116 -6.67 -9.99 -4.01
N VAL A 117 -6.05 -9.06 -3.29
CA VAL A 117 -6.36 -8.75 -1.89
C VAL A 117 -6.98 -7.35 -1.81
N GLU A 118 -8.19 -7.23 -1.28
CA GLU A 118 -8.85 -5.95 -1.08
C GLU A 118 -8.45 -5.33 0.26
N ILE A 119 -7.83 -4.15 0.25
CA ILE A 119 -7.44 -3.42 1.45
C ILE A 119 -7.91 -1.98 1.30
N ASP A 120 -8.75 -1.52 2.23
CA ASP A 120 -9.32 -0.17 2.25
C ASP A 120 -9.95 0.26 0.90
N GLY A 121 -10.65 -0.65 0.24
CA GLY A 121 -11.33 -0.44 -1.05
C GLY A 121 -10.40 -0.40 -2.27
N SER A 122 -9.12 -0.72 -2.11
CA SER A 122 -8.15 -0.90 -3.19
C SER A 122 -7.79 -2.38 -3.36
N PHE A 123 -7.55 -2.81 -4.59
CA PHE A 123 -7.33 -4.21 -4.94
C PHE A 123 -5.86 -4.43 -5.32
N TYR A 124 -5.13 -5.15 -4.50
CA TYR A 124 -3.69 -5.39 -4.63
C TYR A 124 -3.47 -6.75 -5.28
N VAL A 125 -2.63 -6.80 -6.32
CA VAL A 125 -2.23 -8.06 -6.95
C VAL A 125 -0.89 -8.49 -6.38
N TRP A 126 -0.90 -9.56 -5.59
CA TRP A 126 0.28 -10.16 -4.99
C TRP A 126 0.54 -11.54 -5.58
N SER A 127 1.79 -11.89 -5.89
CA SER A 127 2.15 -13.23 -6.35
C SER A 127 2.76 -14.11 -5.25
N SER A 128 3.31 -13.50 -4.20
CA SER A 128 3.78 -14.22 -3.02
C SER A 128 3.94 -13.27 -1.82
N VAL A 129 4.02 -13.83 -0.62
CA VAL A 129 4.30 -13.11 0.63
C VAL A 129 5.45 -13.77 1.36
N ALA A 130 6.53 -13.03 1.57
CA ALA A 130 7.72 -13.48 2.29
C ALA A 130 7.79 -12.92 3.71
N THR A 131 8.55 -13.59 4.58
CA THR A 131 8.79 -13.17 5.97
C THR A 131 10.00 -12.24 6.11
N THR A 132 10.83 -12.15 5.07
CA THR A 132 11.98 -11.23 4.94
C THR A 132 11.94 -10.57 3.56
N LYS A 133 12.59 -9.42 3.43
CA LYS A 133 12.65 -8.67 2.17
C LYS A 133 13.38 -9.45 1.09
N GLU A 134 14.47 -10.12 1.46
CA GLU A 134 15.34 -10.89 0.58
C GLU A 134 14.67 -12.19 0.11
N GLY A 135 13.61 -12.63 0.79
CA GLY A 135 12.82 -13.79 0.40
C GLY A 135 11.85 -13.52 -0.75
N VAL A 136 11.73 -12.26 -1.21
CA VAL A 136 10.86 -11.91 -2.34
C VAL A 136 11.60 -12.08 -3.67
N VAL A 137 11.11 -12.96 -4.52
CA VAL A 137 11.62 -13.17 -5.89
C VAL A 137 10.89 -12.26 -6.86
N LEU A 138 11.56 -11.23 -7.37
CA LEU A 138 10.95 -10.27 -8.30
C LEU A 138 10.75 -10.88 -9.70
N SER A 139 9.71 -10.40 -10.38
CA SER A 139 9.39 -10.71 -11.77
C SER A 139 9.66 -9.50 -12.65
N GLU A 140 10.10 -9.72 -13.88
CA GLU A 140 10.25 -8.67 -14.90
C GLU A 140 9.01 -8.53 -15.79
N ASP A 141 8.25 -9.61 -15.99
CA ASP A 141 7.06 -9.64 -16.84
C ASP A 141 5.89 -10.48 -16.26
N PRO A 142 4.85 -9.84 -15.68
CA PRO A 142 4.78 -8.41 -15.42
C PRO A 142 5.82 -7.99 -14.37
N PRO A 143 6.25 -6.72 -14.37
CA PRO A 143 7.22 -6.22 -13.41
C PRO A 143 6.60 -6.22 -12.01
N SER A 144 7.39 -6.66 -11.03
CA SER A 144 6.98 -6.67 -9.63
C SER A 144 7.93 -5.90 -8.73
N PHE A 145 7.46 -5.54 -7.54
CA PHE A 145 8.26 -4.87 -6.53
C PHE A 145 7.92 -5.35 -5.12
N VAL A 146 8.85 -5.16 -4.20
CA VAL A 146 8.65 -5.51 -2.79
C VAL A 146 7.81 -4.45 -2.09
N LYS A 147 6.67 -4.85 -1.52
CA LYS A 147 5.85 -4.01 -0.66
C LYS A 147 5.91 -4.51 0.79
N PRO A 148 6.56 -3.79 1.73
CA PRO A 148 6.46 -4.13 3.14
C PRO A 148 5.05 -3.84 3.64
N PHE A 149 4.57 -4.67 4.56
CA PHE A 149 3.33 -4.43 5.29
C PHE A 149 3.38 -5.16 6.63
N THR A 150 2.47 -4.79 7.52
CA THR A 150 2.31 -5.39 8.84
C THR A 150 0.90 -5.95 8.96
N LEU A 151 0.79 -7.21 9.40
CA LEU A 151 -0.47 -7.85 9.72
C LEU A 151 -0.65 -7.86 11.24
N SER A 152 -1.74 -7.25 11.71
CA SER A 152 -2.10 -7.16 13.13
C SER A 152 -3.39 -7.93 13.39
N ALA A 153 -3.36 -8.79 14.41
CA ALA A 153 -4.51 -9.48 14.97
C ALA A 153 -4.94 -8.94 16.35
N ALA A 154 -4.45 -7.76 16.75
CA ALA A 154 -4.77 -7.13 18.03
C ALA A 154 -6.29 -6.88 18.22
N GLY A 155 -7.04 -6.69 17.12
CA GLY A 155 -8.50 -6.54 17.17
C GLY A 155 -9.27 -7.85 17.35
N CYS A 156 -8.61 -9.01 17.24
CA CYS A 156 -9.24 -10.31 17.31
C CYS A 156 -9.39 -10.77 18.77
N LYS A 157 -10.53 -11.36 19.11
CA LYS A 157 -10.82 -11.87 20.47
C LYS A 157 -10.55 -13.37 20.63
N LYS A 158 -10.65 -14.13 19.54
CA LYS A 158 -10.44 -15.57 19.56
C LYS A 158 -8.93 -15.86 19.53
N PRO A 159 -8.40 -16.69 20.45
CA PRO A 159 -6.97 -17.01 20.48
C PRO A 159 -6.45 -17.60 19.16
N GLU A 160 -7.25 -18.40 18.47
CA GLU A 160 -6.91 -18.97 17.16
C GLU A 160 -6.64 -17.90 16.09
N LEU A 161 -7.39 -16.80 16.11
CA LEU A 161 -7.24 -15.68 15.17
C LEU A 161 -6.11 -14.73 15.59
N GLN A 162 -5.89 -14.55 16.89
CA GLN A 162 -4.79 -13.74 17.43
C GLN A 162 -3.41 -14.28 17.03
N ASN A 163 -3.29 -15.60 16.83
CA ASN A 163 -2.04 -16.24 16.44
C ASN A 163 -1.81 -16.29 14.92
N ILE A 164 -2.77 -15.87 14.08
CA ILE A 164 -2.60 -15.89 12.61
C ILE A 164 -1.28 -15.23 12.15
N PRO A 165 -0.90 -14.02 12.63
CA PRO A 165 0.33 -13.39 12.18
C PRO A 165 1.57 -14.22 12.52
N SER A 166 1.64 -14.79 13.73
CA SER A 166 2.79 -15.61 14.16
C SER A 166 2.85 -16.96 13.43
N LEU A 167 1.69 -17.59 13.18
CA LEU A 167 1.59 -18.80 12.37
C LEU A 167 2.10 -18.57 10.95
N LEU A 168 1.70 -17.47 10.32
CA LEU A 168 2.15 -17.10 8.97
C LEU A 168 3.65 -16.72 8.95
N LYS A 169 4.17 -16.14 10.04
CA LYS A 169 5.59 -15.76 10.16
C LYS A 169 6.52 -16.97 10.31
N ASN A 170 5.98 -18.16 10.59
CA ASN A 170 6.78 -19.35 10.80
C ASN A 170 7.70 -19.62 9.60
N LYS A 171 8.98 -19.85 9.91
CA LYS A 171 10.02 -20.10 8.91
C LYS A 171 10.04 -21.55 8.43
N ASP A 172 9.44 -22.46 9.20
CA ASP A 172 9.36 -23.86 8.84
C ASP A 172 8.15 -24.08 7.90
N PRO A 173 8.37 -24.36 6.61
CA PRO A 173 7.29 -24.58 5.66
C PRO A 173 6.46 -25.82 6.03
N SER A 174 7.03 -26.80 6.74
CA SER A 174 6.32 -27.99 7.20
C SER A 174 5.29 -27.67 8.28
N LYS A 175 5.48 -26.57 9.03
CA LYS A 175 4.51 -26.07 10.03
C LYS A 175 3.39 -25.25 9.41
N ILE A 176 3.63 -24.66 8.24
CA ILE A 176 2.57 -24.04 7.43
C ILE A 176 1.77 -25.11 6.68
N ASN A 177 2.48 -26.14 6.16
CA ASN A 177 1.98 -27.16 5.25
C ASN A 177 1.53 -28.51 5.90
N PHE A 178 1.66 -28.66 7.22
CA PHE A 178 1.46 -29.91 8.00
C PHE A 178 2.07 -31.15 7.37
N GLN A 179 3.40 -31.18 7.29
CA GLN A 179 4.11 -32.44 7.11
C GLN A 179 4.51 -33.07 8.46
N GLY A 180 3.77 -32.80 9.54
CA GLY A 180 4.07 -33.27 10.90
C GLY A 180 2.83 -33.53 11.77
N ASP A 181 2.99 -34.41 12.76
CA ASP A 181 1.91 -35.09 13.50
C ASP A 181 1.33 -34.31 14.70
N GLU A 182 1.77 -33.07 14.98
CA GLU A 182 1.32 -32.30 16.15
C GLU A 182 0.40 -31.13 15.77
N LYS A 183 -0.87 -31.23 16.17
CA LYS A 183 -1.82 -30.10 16.12
C LYS A 183 -1.52 -29.16 17.28
N GLU A 184 -1.03 -27.95 16.97
CA GLU A 184 -0.88 -26.90 17.97
C GLU A 184 -2.28 -26.40 18.40
N GLU A 185 -2.59 -26.42 19.70
CA GLU A 185 -3.87 -26.03 20.34
C GLU A 185 -4.37 -24.60 20.02
N LYS A 186 -3.63 -23.84 19.21
CA LYS A 186 -3.84 -22.42 18.94
C LYS A 186 -4.03 -22.08 17.46
N MET A 187 -4.31 -23.10 16.65
CA MET A 187 -4.52 -22.97 15.22
C MET A 187 -6.02 -22.93 14.89
N PRO A 188 -6.46 -22.17 13.87
CA PRO A 188 -7.82 -22.24 13.38
C PRO A 188 -8.21 -23.64 12.94
N SER A 189 -9.47 -24.03 13.16
CA SER A 189 -9.96 -25.39 12.89
C SER A 189 -9.89 -25.80 11.41
N ASP A 190 -9.96 -24.84 10.51
CA ASP A 190 -9.94 -25.01 9.05
C ASP A 190 -8.53 -24.95 8.46
N TRP A 191 -7.53 -24.55 9.24
CA TRP A 191 -6.19 -24.26 8.75
C TRP A 191 -5.59 -25.46 8.00
N GLU A 192 -5.67 -26.67 8.57
CA GLU A 192 -5.17 -27.90 7.94
C GLU A 192 -5.87 -28.18 6.59
N THR A 193 -7.19 -27.97 6.55
CA THR A 193 -8.01 -28.21 5.34
C THR A 193 -7.63 -27.23 4.23
N ILE A 194 -7.48 -25.95 4.56
CA ILE A 194 -7.12 -24.90 3.61
C ILE A 194 -5.71 -25.13 3.10
N THR A 195 -4.75 -25.33 4.01
CA THR A 195 -3.36 -25.62 3.65
C THR A 195 -3.25 -26.84 2.72
N TYR A 196 -3.97 -27.92 3.02
CA TYR A 196 -3.98 -29.11 2.17
C TYR A 196 -4.47 -28.76 0.76
N ALA A 197 -5.55 -27.99 0.63
CA ALA A 197 -6.04 -27.52 -0.66
C ALA A 197 -4.99 -26.64 -1.38
N LEU A 198 -4.31 -25.75 -0.67
CA LEU A 198 -3.27 -24.88 -1.23
C LEU A 198 -2.03 -25.64 -1.72
N SER A 199 -1.73 -26.81 -1.17
CA SER A 199 -0.63 -27.66 -1.65
C SER A 199 -0.81 -28.11 -3.12
N SER A 200 -2.06 -28.13 -3.62
CA SER A 200 -2.35 -28.40 -5.02
C SER A 200 -2.06 -27.21 -5.95
N ILE A 201 -1.99 -25.99 -5.38
CA ILE A 201 -1.73 -24.75 -6.11
C ILE A 201 -0.22 -24.50 -6.21
N SER A 202 0.52 -24.69 -5.11
CA SER A 202 1.95 -24.44 -5.07
C SER A 202 2.66 -25.15 -3.92
N SER A 203 3.90 -25.58 -4.17
CA SER A 203 4.83 -26.04 -3.13
C SER A 203 5.66 -24.90 -2.52
N ASP A 204 5.59 -23.69 -3.09
CA ASP A 204 6.27 -22.51 -2.54
C ASP A 204 5.51 -21.99 -1.31
N SER A 205 6.16 -22.07 -0.15
CA SER A 205 5.62 -21.57 1.12
C SER A 205 5.22 -20.10 1.10
N SER A 206 5.84 -19.27 0.24
CA SER A 206 5.49 -17.85 0.12
C SER A 206 4.20 -17.63 -0.67
N VAL A 207 3.90 -18.51 -1.62
CA VAL A 207 2.62 -18.54 -2.32
C VAL A 207 1.53 -19.08 -1.40
N VAL A 208 1.80 -20.19 -0.68
CA VAL A 208 0.85 -20.75 0.29
C VAL A 208 0.53 -19.74 1.40
N ARG A 209 1.55 -19.08 1.97
CA ARG A 209 1.38 -18.04 2.98
C ARG A 209 0.52 -16.89 2.50
N MET A 210 0.70 -16.44 1.25
CA MET A 210 -0.11 -15.39 0.66
C MET A 210 -1.58 -15.79 0.59
N HIS A 211 -1.89 -17.00 0.13
CA HIS A 211 -3.28 -17.47 0.03
C HIS A 211 -3.92 -17.67 1.41
N LEU A 212 -3.20 -18.23 2.38
CA LEU A 212 -3.68 -18.32 3.77
C LEU A 212 -3.98 -16.92 4.34
N LEU A 213 -3.05 -15.99 4.15
CA LEU A 213 -3.22 -14.61 4.58
C LEU A 213 -4.45 -13.98 3.93
N ALA A 214 -4.58 -14.07 2.61
CA ALA A 214 -5.70 -13.49 1.87
C ALA A 214 -7.03 -14.07 2.34
N HIS A 215 -7.10 -15.38 2.55
CA HIS A 215 -8.28 -16.06 3.07
C HIS A 215 -8.67 -15.55 4.47
N TYR A 216 -7.78 -15.65 5.46
CA TYR A 216 -8.11 -15.23 6.82
C TYR A 216 -8.38 -13.74 6.92
N PHE A 217 -7.63 -12.92 6.19
CA PHE A 217 -7.84 -11.47 6.15
C PHE A 217 -9.22 -11.11 5.58
N THR A 218 -9.64 -11.77 4.50
CA THR A 218 -10.94 -11.53 3.86
C THR A 218 -12.11 -11.97 4.74
N GLU A 219 -11.95 -13.08 5.47
CA GLU A 219 -13.03 -13.62 6.31
C GLU A 219 -13.12 -12.98 7.69
N ASN A 220 -12.12 -12.20 8.11
CA ASN A 220 -12.03 -11.69 9.48
C ASN A 220 -11.68 -10.21 9.54
N ASP A 221 -12.70 -9.36 9.70
CA ASP A 221 -12.56 -7.90 9.84
C ASP A 221 -11.67 -7.45 11.02
N CYS A 222 -11.42 -8.34 11.99
CA CYS A 222 -10.56 -8.07 13.14
C CYS A 222 -9.07 -8.05 12.80
N LEU A 223 -8.68 -8.66 11.68
CA LEU A 223 -7.32 -8.58 11.13
C LEU A 223 -7.15 -7.26 10.38
N LYS A 224 -5.99 -6.63 10.53
CA LYS A 224 -5.67 -5.36 9.88
C LYS A 224 -4.31 -5.40 9.22
N ILE A 225 -4.26 -4.97 7.96
CA ILE A 225 -3.02 -4.73 7.23
C ILE A 225 -2.70 -3.24 7.29
N LYS A 226 -1.43 -2.92 7.59
CA LYS A 226 -0.89 -1.56 7.56
C LYS A 226 0.34 -1.53 6.64
N PHE A 227 0.43 -0.52 5.78
CA PHE A 227 1.54 -0.31 4.84
C PHE A 227 2.58 0.66 5.35
#